data_AF-A0A4R6R6U4-F1
#
_entry.id   AF-A0A4R6R6U4-F1
#
_cell.length_a   1.000
_cell.length_b   1.000
_cell.length_c   1.000
_cell.angle_alpha   90.00
_cell.angle_beta   90.00
_cell.angle_gamma   90.00
#
_symmetry.space_group_name_H-M   'P 1'
#
loop_
_entity.id
_entity.type
_entity.pdbx_description
1 polymer ?
#
loop_
_entity_poly.entity_id
_entity_poly.type
_entity_poly.pdbx_seq_one_letter_code
_entity_poly.pdbx_strand_id
1 'polypeptide(L)'
;MRVKNHYVPTVIALTVTSVFAGMPAQNLRQSLPTIEQKIVTSLGDGCRISMLIPDVAKRQWLVAGSSTPSKLNEGSVYIRYGDIPKSYKGKQCADCAFTIGIGCYNATDPAPSKPNLADGFSVNFDVKANRWVSDRSRFEAHLRAQGMDEEWVKKYADADHFYELTTRTAKGFAMTRDHVIGDESRRERHLHYCLIREPKAVCGQGVMGALEDIKRRPKTDLTPYALQILRTIEFVDDVPSSDGAASSP
;
A
#
# COMPACT_ATOMS: atom_id res chain seq x y z
N MET A 1 -70.02 -40.96 -28.17
CA MET A 1 -69.00 -41.47 -29.12
C MET A 1 -67.63 -41.23 -28.51
N ARG A 2 -66.87 -42.30 -28.21
CA ARG A 2 -65.52 -42.23 -27.63
C ARG A 2 -64.50 -42.08 -28.77
N VAL A 3 -63.70 -41.02 -28.73
CA VAL A 3 -62.47 -40.92 -29.52
C VAL A 3 -61.30 -41.14 -28.56
N LYS A 4 -60.61 -42.26 -28.72
CA LYS A 4 -59.31 -42.52 -28.07
C LYS A 4 -58.25 -41.84 -28.92
N ASN A 5 -57.44 -40.95 -28.32
CA ASN A 5 -56.17 -40.55 -28.91
C ASN A 5 -55.04 -40.96 -27.97
N HIS A 6 -54.13 -41.74 -28.55
CA HIS A 6 -52.93 -42.28 -27.94
C HIS A 6 -51.88 -41.17 -27.78
N TYR A 7 -51.34 -41.03 -26.56
CA TYR A 7 -50.17 -40.21 -26.30
C TYR A 7 -48.94 -41.12 -26.24
N VAL A 8 -47.99 -40.92 -27.14
CA VAL A 8 -46.67 -41.56 -27.14
C VAL A 8 -45.70 -40.53 -26.55
N PRO A 9 -44.96 -40.82 -25.47
CA PRO A 9 -43.92 -39.92 -24.99
C PRO A 9 -42.64 -40.11 -25.80
N THR A 10 -42.26 -39.11 -26.57
CA THR A 10 -40.93 -38.97 -27.16
C THR A 10 -39.95 -38.56 -26.07
N VAL A 11 -39.02 -39.46 -25.72
CA VAL A 11 -37.88 -39.15 -24.85
C VAL A 11 -36.81 -38.46 -25.71
N ILE A 12 -36.68 -37.14 -25.55
CA ILE A 12 -35.57 -36.38 -26.13
C ILE A 12 -34.41 -36.44 -25.14
N ALA A 13 -33.40 -37.25 -25.44
CA ALA A 13 -32.12 -37.24 -24.73
C ALA A 13 -31.31 -36.02 -25.21
N LEU A 14 -31.30 -34.94 -24.41
CA LEU A 14 -30.38 -33.83 -24.57
C LEU A 14 -29.01 -34.23 -24.00
N THR A 15 -28.10 -34.65 -24.87
CA THR A 15 -26.68 -34.74 -24.53
C THR A 15 -26.12 -33.33 -24.43
N VAL A 16 -25.90 -32.84 -23.21
CA VAL A 16 -25.13 -31.63 -22.93
C VAL A 16 -23.66 -31.98 -23.18
N THR A 17 -23.17 -31.76 -24.39
CA THR A 17 -21.73 -31.70 -24.66
C THR A 17 -21.20 -30.38 -24.10
N SER A 18 -20.70 -30.43 -22.87
CA SER A 18 -19.93 -29.36 -22.26
C SER A 18 -18.65 -29.13 -23.06
N VAL A 19 -18.67 -28.15 -23.95
CA VAL A 19 -17.44 -27.59 -24.53
C VAL A 19 -16.81 -26.71 -23.46
N PHE A 20 -16.03 -27.32 -22.57
CA PHE A 20 -15.03 -26.59 -21.81
C PHE A 20 -13.95 -26.14 -22.79
N ALA A 21 -14.13 -24.95 -23.35
CA ALA A 21 -13.03 -24.22 -23.94
C ALA A 21 -12.00 -23.99 -22.83
N GLY A 22 -10.93 -24.79 -22.86
CA GLY A 22 -9.77 -24.65 -22.00
C GLY A 22 -9.14 -23.29 -22.21
N MET A 23 -9.46 -22.34 -21.33
CA MET A 23 -8.57 -21.22 -21.06
C MET A 23 -7.43 -21.78 -20.21
N PRO A 24 -6.17 -21.76 -20.67
CA PRO A 24 -5.07 -22.09 -19.79
C PRO A 24 -5.06 -21.02 -18.70
N ALA A 25 -5.29 -21.43 -17.46
CA ALA A 25 -4.91 -20.67 -16.29
C ALA A 25 -3.39 -20.49 -16.34
N GLN A 26 -2.93 -19.47 -17.07
CA GLN A 26 -1.56 -19.01 -17.01
C GLN A 26 -1.37 -18.43 -15.61
N ASN A 27 -0.98 -19.33 -14.72
CA ASN A 27 -0.23 -19.08 -13.51
C ASN A 27 0.99 -18.22 -13.83
N LEU A 28 0.79 -16.92 -13.99
CA LEU A 28 1.84 -15.93 -13.86
C LEU A 28 1.86 -15.46 -12.40
N ARG A 29 2.13 -16.41 -11.49
CA ARG A 29 2.91 -16.09 -10.29
C ARG A 29 4.34 -15.78 -10.77
N GLN A 30 4.52 -14.66 -11.45
CA GLN A 30 5.83 -14.04 -11.50
C GLN A 30 6.08 -13.59 -10.07
N SER A 31 6.88 -14.38 -9.35
CA SER A 31 7.30 -14.06 -7.99
C SER A 31 7.92 -12.67 -8.04
N LEU A 32 7.35 -11.75 -7.24
CA LEU A 32 8.03 -10.51 -6.88
C LEU A 32 9.49 -10.86 -6.53
N PRO A 33 10.47 -10.00 -6.87
CA PRO A 33 11.87 -10.29 -6.60
C PRO A 33 11.97 -10.71 -5.14
N THR A 34 12.55 -11.89 -4.91
CA THR A 34 12.52 -12.51 -3.60
C THR A 34 13.08 -11.51 -2.60
N ILE A 35 12.26 -11.21 -1.61
CA ILE A 35 12.64 -10.35 -0.50
C ILE A 35 13.62 -11.16 0.33
N GLU A 36 14.91 -10.84 0.23
CA GLU A 36 15.99 -11.73 0.68
C GLU A 36 16.79 -11.18 1.86
N GLN A 37 16.77 -9.86 2.10
CA GLN A 37 17.67 -9.27 3.11
C GLN A 37 16.95 -8.47 4.18
N LYS A 38 17.25 -8.82 5.43
CA LYS A 38 16.82 -8.07 6.61
C LYS A 38 17.77 -6.91 6.86
N ILE A 39 17.24 -5.69 6.81
CA ILE A 39 17.92 -4.51 7.33
C ILE A 39 17.34 -4.12 8.68
N VAL A 40 18.15 -3.50 9.52
CA VAL A 40 17.72 -2.90 10.79
C VAL A 40 18.19 -1.45 10.78
N THR A 41 17.29 -0.53 11.07
CA THR A 41 17.57 0.91 11.10
C THR A 41 16.90 1.55 12.29
N SER A 42 17.48 2.63 12.80
CA SER A 42 16.84 3.49 13.79
C SER A 42 16.31 4.74 13.08
N LEU A 43 15.03 5.03 13.27
CA LEU A 43 14.38 6.28 12.89
C LEU A 43 14.15 7.14 14.15
N GLY A 44 15.09 7.07 15.11
CA GLY A 44 14.97 7.70 16.42
C GLY A 44 14.21 6.89 17.45
N ASP A 45 14.05 7.49 18.63
CA ASP A 45 13.58 6.85 19.86
C ASP A 45 12.25 6.09 19.67
N GLY A 46 12.24 4.80 20.03
CA GLY A 46 11.09 3.91 19.91
C GLY A 46 10.73 3.48 18.49
N CYS A 47 11.48 3.93 17.48
CA CYS A 47 11.29 3.63 16.05
C CYS A 47 12.48 2.92 15.43
N ARG A 48 13.14 2.06 16.20
CA ARG A 48 14.01 1.05 15.61
C ARG A 48 13.16 0.01 14.90
N ILE A 49 13.39 -0.18 13.62
CA ILE A 49 12.66 -1.14 12.80
C ILE A 49 13.61 -2.06 12.06
N SER A 50 13.12 -3.26 11.79
CA SER A 50 13.67 -4.14 10.79
C SER A 50 12.69 -4.29 9.65
N MET A 51 13.20 -4.45 8.44
CA MET A 51 12.36 -4.74 7.29
C MET A 51 13.16 -5.60 6.32
N LEU A 52 12.44 -6.32 5.47
CA LEU A 52 13.07 -7.07 4.42
C LEU A 52 13.00 -6.28 3.11
N ILE A 53 14.15 -6.06 2.49
CA ILE A 53 14.27 -5.38 1.20
C ILE A 53 14.97 -6.31 0.19
N PRO A 54 14.76 -6.12 -1.12
CA PRO A 54 15.56 -6.84 -2.10
C PRO A 54 17.03 -6.41 -2.06
N ASP A 55 17.93 -7.35 -2.33
CA ASP A 55 19.38 -7.14 -2.22
C ASP A 55 19.88 -5.93 -3.02
N VAL A 56 19.28 -5.71 -4.19
CA VAL A 56 19.58 -4.55 -5.06
C VAL A 56 19.35 -3.19 -4.38
N ALA A 57 18.43 -3.12 -3.41
CA ALA A 57 18.10 -1.89 -2.68
C ALA A 57 19.16 -1.54 -1.61
N LYS A 58 19.98 -2.50 -1.16
CA LYS A 58 20.95 -2.29 -0.07
C LYS A 58 21.97 -1.20 -0.37
N ARG A 59 22.43 -1.11 -1.63
CA ARG A 59 23.46 -0.14 -2.03
C ARG A 59 22.96 1.31 -1.98
N GLN A 60 21.66 1.50 -1.78
CA GLN A 60 21.00 2.80 -1.92
C GLN A 60 20.02 3.08 -0.79
N TRP A 61 20.05 2.27 0.28
CA TRP A 61 19.38 2.64 1.50
C TRP A 61 20.01 3.92 2.04
N LEU A 62 19.29 5.03 1.89
CA LEU A 62 19.68 6.32 2.43
C LEU A 62 18.81 6.58 3.66
N VAL A 63 19.38 6.31 4.84
CA VAL A 63 18.97 7.07 6.03
C VAL A 63 19.60 8.44 5.85
N ALA A 64 18.86 9.35 5.22
CA ALA A 64 19.19 10.76 5.34
C ALA A 64 18.84 11.13 6.79
N GLY A 65 19.75 10.85 7.73
CA GLY A 65 19.76 11.55 8.99
C GLY A 65 19.88 13.01 8.63
N SER A 66 18.75 13.72 8.65
CA SER A 66 18.69 15.12 8.28
C SER A 66 19.74 15.86 9.09
N SER A 67 20.78 16.38 8.43
CA SER A 67 21.75 17.28 9.06
C SER A 67 21.11 18.61 9.46
N THR A 68 19.89 18.87 8.97
CA THR A 68 19.01 19.90 9.49
C THR A 68 18.30 19.40 10.75
N PRO A 69 18.25 20.18 11.85
CA PRO A 69 17.54 19.83 13.07
C PRO A 69 16.00 19.86 12.92
N SER A 70 15.47 19.61 11.72
CA SER A 70 14.07 19.24 11.56
C SER A 70 13.84 17.97 12.37
N LYS A 71 13.00 18.10 13.39
CA LYS A 71 12.71 17.12 14.46
C LYS A 71 12.15 15.77 13.99
N LEU A 72 12.18 15.48 12.70
CA LEU A 72 11.64 14.27 12.11
C LEU A 72 12.81 13.38 11.66
N ASN A 73 12.94 12.24 12.33
CA ASN A 73 13.87 11.20 11.96
C ASN A 73 13.29 10.45 10.75
N GLU A 74 13.63 10.96 9.56
CA GLU A 74 13.17 10.45 8.28
C GLU A 74 14.25 9.60 7.60
N GLY A 75 13.80 8.71 6.73
CA GLY A 75 14.63 7.87 5.86
C GLY A 75 13.84 7.48 4.62
N SER A 76 14.48 6.79 3.69
CA SER A 76 13.76 6.25 2.54
C SER A 76 14.32 4.91 2.08
N VAL A 77 13.42 4.02 1.66
CA VAL A 77 13.79 2.89 0.80
C VAL A 77 13.89 3.47 -0.60
N TYR A 78 15.08 3.49 -1.19
CA TYR A 78 15.27 3.89 -2.58
C TYR A 78 15.73 2.69 -3.40
N ILE A 79 15.00 2.39 -4.46
CA ILE A 79 15.35 1.36 -5.42
C ILE A 79 15.44 2.02 -6.80
N ARG A 80 16.65 2.10 -7.35
CA ARG A 80 16.87 2.58 -8.72
C ARG A 80 15.97 1.86 -9.69
N TYR A 81 15.49 2.61 -10.69
CA TYR A 81 14.76 2.04 -11.82
C TYR A 81 15.51 0.89 -12.52
N GLY A 82 16.84 0.97 -12.59
CA GLY A 82 17.71 -0.10 -13.12
C GLY A 82 17.51 -1.44 -12.41
N ASP A 83 17.24 -1.39 -11.12
CA ASP A 83 17.19 -2.52 -10.19
C ASP A 83 15.76 -3.10 -10.01
N ILE A 84 14.74 -2.37 -10.44
CA ILE A 84 13.35 -2.87 -10.52
C ILE A 84 13.29 -4.00 -11.56
N PRO A 85 12.60 -5.13 -11.31
CA PRO A 85 12.51 -6.20 -12.31
C PRO A 85 11.86 -5.69 -13.60
N LYS A 86 12.37 -6.16 -14.76
CA LYS A 86 11.91 -5.70 -16.08
C LYS A 86 10.39 -5.79 -16.28
N SER A 87 9.72 -6.74 -15.62
CA SER A 87 8.26 -6.90 -15.68
C SER A 87 7.48 -5.71 -15.09
N TYR A 88 8.10 -4.95 -14.18
CA TYR A 88 7.52 -3.78 -13.53
C TYR A 88 7.94 -2.46 -14.19
N LYS A 89 8.80 -2.50 -15.22
CA LYS A 89 9.32 -1.29 -15.88
C LYS A 89 8.31 -0.69 -16.87
N GLY A 90 7.78 0.47 -16.50
CA GLY A 90 7.01 1.37 -17.38
C GLY A 90 7.88 2.05 -18.44
N LYS A 91 7.27 2.60 -19.49
CA LYS A 91 7.97 3.27 -20.62
C LYS A 91 8.18 4.74 -20.29
N GLN A 92 7.24 5.33 -19.53
CA GLN A 92 7.27 6.75 -19.15
C GLN A 92 8.12 7.00 -17.91
N CYS A 93 8.51 5.95 -17.19
CA CYS A 93 9.20 6.07 -15.91
C CYS A 93 10.69 5.69 -15.97
N ALA A 94 11.42 6.05 -17.03
CA ALA A 94 12.84 5.70 -17.17
C ALA A 94 13.71 6.23 -16.01
N ASP A 95 13.28 7.31 -15.36
CA ASP A 95 13.95 7.94 -14.21
C ASP A 95 13.21 7.74 -12.88
N CYS A 96 12.09 7.01 -12.88
CA CYS A 96 11.33 6.77 -11.66
C CYS A 96 12.02 5.70 -10.82
N ALA A 97 12.85 6.15 -9.90
CA ALA A 97 13.20 5.32 -8.78
C ALA A 97 11.96 5.01 -7.95
N PHE A 98 11.85 3.76 -7.53
CA PHE A 98 10.86 3.39 -6.55
C PHE A 98 11.35 3.88 -5.19
N THR A 99 10.65 4.87 -4.63
CA THR A 99 10.97 5.44 -3.33
C THR A 99 9.79 5.27 -2.40
N ILE A 100 10.03 4.64 -1.25
CA ILE A 100 9.13 4.69 -0.10
C ILE A 100 9.82 5.55 0.96
N GLY A 101 9.34 6.76 1.18
CA GLY A 101 9.74 7.57 2.31
C GLY A 101 9.21 6.96 3.61
N ILE A 102 10.01 7.01 4.68
CA ILE A 102 9.71 6.42 5.98
C ILE A 102 10.09 7.42 7.07
N GLY A 103 9.17 7.71 7.99
CA GLY A 103 9.42 8.58 9.13
C GLY A 103 8.86 8.00 10.43
N CYS A 104 9.48 8.37 11.55
CA CYS A 104 8.99 8.06 12.89
C CYS A 104 8.12 9.19 13.44
N TYR A 105 6.99 8.82 14.05
CA TYR A 105 6.05 9.75 14.68
C TYR A 105 5.53 9.19 16.00
N ASN A 106 5.00 10.04 16.90
CA ASN A 106 4.32 9.53 18.10
C ASN A 106 2.92 9.05 17.74
N ALA A 107 2.55 7.83 18.11
CA ALA A 107 1.22 7.26 17.88
C ALA A 107 0.08 7.95 18.66
N THR A 108 0.32 9.12 19.26
CA THR A 108 -0.71 9.99 19.85
C THR A 108 -0.72 11.38 19.23
N ASP A 109 0.26 11.70 18.38
CA ASP A 109 0.29 12.95 17.63
C ASP A 109 -0.87 12.97 16.62
N PRO A 110 -1.55 14.12 16.46
CA PRO A 110 -2.69 14.25 15.56
C PRO A 110 -2.33 13.96 14.10
N ALA A 111 -1.04 13.94 13.78
CA ALA A 111 -0.51 13.48 12.51
C ALA A 111 -0.64 11.94 12.35
N PRO A 112 0.13 11.08 13.01
CA PRO A 112 0.06 9.63 12.77
C PRO A 112 -1.14 8.90 13.43
N SER A 113 -1.88 9.53 14.36
CA SER A 113 -2.81 8.78 15.25
C SER A 113 -4.17 9.39 15.51
N LYS A 114 -4.38 10.65 15.13
CA LYS A 114 -5.74 11.18 15.03
C LYS A 114 -6.12 11.22 13.55
N PRO A 115 -7.36 10.85 13.21
CA PRO A 115 -7.88 10.90 11.84
C PRO A 115 -7.89 12.31 11.19
N ASN A 116 -7.24 13.32 11.75
CA ASN A 116 -7.12 14.66 11.16
C ASN A 116 -5.89 14.82 10.26
N LEU A 117 -4.95 13.88 10.25
CA LEU A 117 -4.08 13.70 9.06
C LEU A 117 -4.85 12.98 7.94
N ALA A 118 -6.04 12.44 8.25
CA ALA A 118 -7.04 11.98 7.30
C ALA A 118 -8.11 13.04 6.99
N ASP A 119 -7.82 14.32 7.27
CA ASP A 119 -8.43 15.44 6.54
C ASP A 119 -7.95 15.37 5.09
N GLY A 120 -8.57 14.46 4.34
CA GLY A 120 -8.15 14.11 3.01
C GLY A 120 -7.86 12.62 2.79
N PHE A 121 -8.12 11.69 3.72
CA PHE A 121 -7.91 10.24 3.50
C PHE A 121 -9.16 9.43 3.89
N SER A 122 -9.50 8.43 3.07
CA SER A 122 -10.66 7.54 3.28
C SER A 122 -10.42 6.41 4.30
N VAL A 123 -9.78 6.69 5.45
CA VAL A 123 -9.34 5.67 6.43
C VAL A 123 -9.70 6.03 7.86
N ASN A 124 -10.23 5.07 8.61
CA ASN A 124 -10.57 5.21 10.03
C ASN A 124 -10.08 4.01 10.85
N PHE A 125 -9.83 4.23 12.14
CA PHE A 125 -9.62 3.13 13.08
C PHE A 125 -10.95 2.75 13.73
N ASP A 126 -11.44 1.54 13.45
CA ASP A 126 -12.59 0.99 14.14
C ASP A 126 -12.14 0.44 15.51
N VAL A 127 -12.42 1.21 16.56
CA VAL A 127 -12.07 0.87 17.95
C VAL A 127 -12.75 -0.43 18.39
N LYS A 128 -13.98 -0.69 17.95
CA LYS A 128 -14.73 -1.89 18.34
C LYS A 128 -14.15 -3.13 17.68
N ALA A 129 -13.82 -3.03 16.40
CA ALA A 129 -13.21 -4.11 15.64
C ALA A 129 -11.68 -4.20 15.81
N ASN A 130 -11.06 -3.23 16.50
CA ASN A 130 -9.61 -3.11 16.71
C ASN A 130 -8.80 -3.26 15.41
N ARG A 131 -9.25 -2.57 14.37
CA ARG A 131 -8.64 -2.62 13.03
C ARG A 131 -8.85 -1.33 12.25
N TRP A 132 -8.00 -1.13 11.24
CA TRP A 132 -8.16 -0.05 10.27
C TRP A 132 -9.19 -0.45 9.22
N VAL A 133 -10.06 0.49 8.87
CA VAL A 133 -11.11 0.32 7.87
C VAL A 133 -11.11 1.48 6.90
N SER A 134 -11.62 1.24 5.69
CA SER A 134 -11.97 2.33 4.80
C SER A 134 -13.19 3.08 5.37
N ASP A 135 -13.10 4.40 5.42
CA ASP A 135 -14.20 5.30 5.80
C ASP A 135 -14.48 6.28 4.66
N ARG A 136 -15.01 5.71 3.57
CA ARG A 136 -15.36 6.45 2.37
C ARG A 136 -16.44 7.50 2.64
N SER A 137 -17.46 7.17 3.42
CA SER A 137 -18.56 8.09 3.73
C SER A 137 -18.07 9.35 4.44
N ARG A 138 -17.16 9.22 5.43
CA ARG A 138 -16.56 10.39 6.08
C ARG A 138 -15.71 11.22 5.12
N PHE A 139 -14.94 10.56 4.26
CA PHE A 139 -14.13 11.26 3.26
C PHE A 139 -14.99 12.02 2.25
N GLU A 140 -16.07 11.42 1.73
CA GLU A 140 -17.01 12.12 0.86
C GLU A 140 -17.70 13.30 1.57
N ALA A 141 -18.07 13.14 2.85
CA ALA A 141 -18.62 14.24 3.64
C ALA A 141 -17.61 15.40 3.81
N HIS A 142 -16.32 15.08 4.01
CA HIS A 142 -15.25 16.08 4.05
C HIS A 142 -15.12 16.84 2.72
N LEU A 143 -15.14 16.15 1.59
CA LEU A 143 -15.09 16.77 0.26
C LEU A 143 -16.30 17.68 0.00
N ARG A 144 -17.51 17.23 0.36
CA ARG A 144 -18.73 18.06 0.28
C ARG A 144 -18.62 19.31 1.15
N ALA A 145 -18.09 19.18 2.37
CA ALA A 145 -17.88 20.32 3.27
C ALA A 145 -16.89 21.35 2.71
N GLN A 146 -16.01 20.95 1.79
CA GLN A 146 -15.13 21.85 1.03
C GLN A 146 -15.80 22.51 -0.18
N GLY A 147 -17.10 22.26 -0.41
CA GLY A 147 -17.85 22.84 -1.53
C GLY A 147 -17.69 22.09 -2.85
N MET A 148 -17.18 20.86 -2.82
CA MET A 148 -17.04 20.02 -4.01
C MET A 148 -18.40 19.45 -4.44
N ASP A 149 -18.72 19.48 -5.74
CA ASP A 149 -19.94 18.87 -6.26
C ASP A 149 -19.89 17.34 -6.25
N GLU A 150 -21.05 16.69 -6.40
CA GLU A 150 -21.18 15.23 -6.29
C GLU A 150 -20.37 14.46 -7.33
N GLU A 151 -20.14 15.01 -8.53
CA GLU A 151 -19.33 14.35 -9.55
C GLU A 151 -17.88 14.27 -9.08
N TRP A 152 -17.34 15.39 -8.60
CA TRP A 152 -15.98 15.43 -8.08
C TRP A 152 -15.83 14.63 -6.78
N VAL A 153 -16.80 14.70 -5.87
CA VAL A 153 -16.81 13.88 -4.64
C VAL A 153 -16.68 12.41 -4.97
N LYS A 154 -17.50 11.91 -5.91
CA LYS A 154 -17.44 10.53 -6.36
C LYS A 154 -16.09 10.21 -7.02
N LYS A 155 -15.60 11.09 -7.89
CA LYS A 155 -14.33 10.92 -8.61
C LYS A 155 -13.13 10.79 -7.66
N TYR A 156 -13.06 11.62 -6.63
CA TYR A 156 -12.01 11.52 -5.60
C TYR A 156 -12.17 10.28 -4.73
N ALA A 157 -13.40 9.93 -4.34
CA ALA A 157 -13.64 8.74 -3.52
C ALA A 157 -13.36 7.42 -4.26
N ASP A 158 -13.58 7.37 -5.58
CA ASP A 158 -13.24 6.22 -6.43
C ASP A 158 -11.74 6.09 -6.71
N ALA A 159 -10.98 7.17 -6.50
CA ALA A 159 -9.52 7.19 -6.68
C ALA A 159 -8.73 6.61 -5.51
N ASP A 160 -9.38 6.43 -4.36
CA ASP A 160 -8.76 5.86 -3.16
C ASP A 160 -8.91 4.33 -3.13
N HIS A 161 -7.82 3.64 -2.79
CA HIS A 161 -7.82 2.20 -2.56
C HIS A 161 -7.19 1.90 -1.21
N PHE A 162 -7.95 1.25 -0.33
CA PHE A 162 -7.53 0.94 1.02
C PHE A 162 -6.92 -0.46 1.14
N TYR A 163 -5.89 -0.58 1.96
CA TYR A 163 -5.23 -1.82 2.31
C TYR A 163 -4.98 -1.86 3.82
N GLU A 164 -5.53 -2.85 4.50
CA GLU A 164 -5.15 -3.10 5.89
C GLU A 164 -3.73 -3.67 5.95
N LEU A 165 -2.93 -3.14 6.88
CA LEU A 165 -1.60 -3.65 7.17
C LEU A 165 -1.59 -4.30 8.54
N THR A 166 -1.13 -5.55 8.59
CA THR A 166 -0.82 -6.25 9.82
C THR A 166 0.57 -6.86 9.67
N THR A 167 1.41 -6.60 10.67
CA THR A 167 2.76 -7.15 10.80
C THR A 167 2.83 -7.93 12.10
N ARG A 168 3.98 -8.55 12.39
CA ARG A 168 4.16 -9.26 13.66
C ARG A 168 4.10 -8.35 14.89
N THR A 169 4.48 -7.07 14.75
CA THR A 169 4.68 -6.16 15.89
C THR A 169 3.83 -4.90 15.84
N ALA A 170 3.06 -4.69 14.78
CA ALA A 170 2.30 -3.47 14.53
C ALA A 170 1.08 -3.73 13.63
N LYS A 171 0.08 -2.88 13.78
CA LYS A 171 -1.10 -2.81 12.89
C LYS A 171 -1.16 -1.44 12.25
N GLY A 172 -1.80 -1.33 11.10
CA GLY A 172 -1.80 -0.09 10.36
C GLY A 172 -2.66 -0.13 9.11
N PHE A 173 -2.40 0.83 8.24
CA PHE A 173 -3.02 0.91 6.95
C PHE A 173 -2.03 1.34 5.88
N ALA A 174 -2.35 0.99 4.65
CA ALA A 174 -1.87 1.62 3.46
C ALA A 174 -3.08 2.08 2.64
N MET A 175 -2.87 3.10 1.83
CA MET A 175 -3.84 3.57 0.87
C MET A 175 -3.09 4.04 -0.36
N THR A 176 -3.64 3.75 -1.53
CA THR A 176 -3.22 4.44 -2.73
C THR A 176 -4.26 5.44 -3.18
N ARG A 177 -3.80 6.54 -3.75
CA ARG A 177 -4.63 7.56 -4.39
C ARG A 177 -4.17 7.80 -5.81
N ASP A 178 -5.10 7.69 -6.74
CA ASP A 178 -4.88 8.10 -8.12
C ASP A 178 -5.07 9.62 -8.23
N HIS A 179 -4.11 10.34 -8.82
CA HIS A 179 -4.33 11.73 -9.17
C HIS A 179 -5.46 11.83 -10.21
N VAL A 180 -6.49 12.63 -9.91
CA VAL A 180 -7.69 12.81 -10.76
C VAL A 180 -7.82 14.19 -11.39
N ILE A 181 -6.89 15.09 -11.05
CA ILE A 181 -6.77 16.46 -11.57
C ILE A 181 -5.49 16.62 -12.39
N GLY A 182 -5.35 17.74 -13.09
CA GLY A 182 -4.18 18.05 -13.92
C GLY A 182 -4.09 17.24 -15.22
N ASP A 183 -2.92 17.32 -15.86
CA ASP A 183 -2.58 16.65 -17.11
C ASP A 183 -2.68 15.12 -16.96
N GLU A 184 -3.54 14.49 -17.77
CA GLU A 184 -3.84 13.06 -17.67
C GLU A 184 -2.60 12.19 -17.91
N SER A 185 -1.68 12.65 -18.75
CA SER A 185 -0.45 11.93 -19.11
C SER A 185 0.60 11.94 -17.98
N ARG A 186 0.41 12.79 -16.97
CA ARG A 186 1.30 12.96 -15.82
C ARG A 186 0.68 12.51 -14.51
N ARG A 187 -0.52 11.91 -14.54
CA ARG A 187 -1.17 11.43 -13.33
C ARG A 187 -0.45 10.20 -12.80
N GLU A 188 -0.30 10.16 -11.50
CA GLU A 188 0.42 9.12 -10.77
C GLU A 188 -0.49 8.49 -9.72
N ARG A 189 -0.16 7.25 -9.34
CA ARG A 189 -0.70 6.59 -8.15
C ARG A 189 0.25 6.84 -6.99
N HIS A 190 -0.21 7.54 -5.96
CA HIS A 190 0.54 7.76 -4.73
C HIS A 190 0.16 6.71 -3.69
N LEU A 191 1.11 6.27 -2.88
CA LEU A 191 0.91 5.44 -1.70
C LEU A 191 1.12 6.30 -0.46
N HIS A 192 0.25 6.11 0.52
CA HIS A 192 0.40 6.60 1.89
C HIS A 192 0.21 5.44 2.85
N TYR A 193 0.98 5.37 3.92
CA TYR A 193 0.83 4.30 4.90
C TYR A 193 1.26 4.74 6.29
N CYS A 194 0.77 4.02 7.30
CA CYS A 194 1.21 4.10 8.68
C CYS A 194 1.11 2.73 9.35
N LEU A 195 2.19 2.31 10.01
CA LEU A 195 2.25 1.15 10.90
C LEU A 195 2.43 1.64 12.34
N ILE A 196 1.57 1.18 13.24
CA ILE A 196 1.44 1.73 14.58
C ILE A 196 1.76 0.65 15.61
N ARG A 197 2.70 0.96 16.49
CA ARG A 197 3.05 0.23 17.71
C ARG A 197 3.21 1.25 18.82
N GLU A 198 2.16 1.45 19.61
CA GLU A 198 2.16 2.47 20.67
C GLU A 198 3.43 2.40 21.55
N PRO A 199 4.03 3.55 21.90
CA PRO A 199 3.57 4.93 21.64
C PRO A 199 4.07 5.51 20.30
N LYS A 200 4.50 4.68 19.34
CA LYS A 200 5.16 5.11 18.10
C LYS A 200 4.47 4.62 16.84
N ALA A 201 4.74 5.33 15.74
CA ALA A 201 4.26 4.98 14.42
C ALA A 201 5.37 5.19 13.39
N VAL A 202 5.39 4.32 12.40
CA VAL A 202 6.22 4.45 11.21
C VAL A 202 5.29 4.70 10.03
N CYS A 203 5.35 5.93 9.51
CA CYS A 203 4.50 6.39 8.42
C CYS A 203 5.34 6.79 7.22
N GLY A 204 4.71 6.89 6.06
CA GLY A 204 5.43 7.19 4.85
C GLY A 204 4.55 7.36 3.63
N GLN A 205 5.21 7.71 2.52
CA GLN A 205 4.57 7.87 1.22
C GLN A 205 5.52 7.52 0.07
N GLY A 206 4.95 7.28 -1.11
CA GLY A 206 5.73 6.99 -2.31
C GLY A 206 4.88 7.04 -3.59
N VAL A 207 5.53 6.93 -4.73
CA VAL A 207 4.85 6.88 -6.05
C VAL A 207 4.88 5.45 -6.57
N MET A 208 3.72 4.88 -6.87
CA MET A 208 3.54 3.50 -7.33
C MET A 208 3.62 3.36 -8.85
N GLY A 209 3.57 4.48 -9.57
CA GLY A 209 3.75 4.54 -11.01
C GLY A 209 2.79 5.51 -11.70
N ALA A 210 3.09 5.82 -12.96
CA ALA A 210 2.21 6.62 -13.81
C ALA A 210 0.92 5.84 -14.15
N LEU A 211 -0.25 6.48 -14.04
CA LEU A 211 -1.54 5.85 -14.27
C LEU A 211 -1.71 5.38 -15.72
N GLU A 212 -1.17 6.10 -16.69
CA GLU A 212 -1.22 5.70 -18.10
C GLU A 212 -0.48 4.38 -18.34
N ASP A 213 0.71 4.24 -17.73
CA ASP A 213 1.49 3.00 -17.80
C ASP A 213 0.80 1.85 -17.06
N ILE A 214 0.26 2.10 -15.86
CA ILE A 214 -0.50 1.10 -15.08
C ILE A 214 -1.71 0.61 -15.85
N LYS A 215 -2.50 1.51 -16.46
CA LYS A 215 -3.68 1.15 -17.26
C LYS A 215 -3.32 0.28 -18.45
N ARG A 216 -2.23 0.61 -19.17
CA ARG A 216 -1.78 -0.16 -20.34
C ARG A 216 -1.09 -1.47 -19.96
N ARG A 217 -0.40 -1.49 -18.82
CA ARG A 217 0.41 -2.60 -18.34
C ARG A 217 0.27 -2.68 -16.82
N PRO A 218 -0.76 -3.36 -16.29
CA PRO A 218 -1.00 -3.44 -14.84
C PRO A 218 0.18 -3.94 -14.01
N LYS A 219 1.13 -4.67 -14.62
CA LYS A 219 2.37 -5.11 -13.98
C LYS A 219 3.31 -3.97 -13.60
N THR A 220 3.17 -2.77 -14.16
CA THR A 220 3.98 -1.60 -13.77
C THR A 220 3.46 -0.91 -12.53
N ASP A 221 2.34 -1.37 -11.96
CA ASP A 221 1.86 -0.93 -10.65
C ASP A 221 2.77 -1.52 -9.57
N LEU A 222 3.49 -0.64 -8.86
CA LEU A 222 4.40 -1.02 -7.77
C LEU A 222 3.67 -1.19 -6.43
N THR A 223 2.35 -0.94 -6.36
CA THR A 223 1.55 -1.10 -5.14
C THR A 223 1.71 -2.49 -4.50
N PRO A 224 1.57 -3.62 -5.24
CA PRO A 224 1.73 -4.95 -4.63
C PRO A 224 3.12 -5.17 -4.04
N TYR A 225 4.15 -4.61 -4.69
CA TYR A 225 5.53 -4.72 -4.24
C TYR A 225 5.80 -3.87 -3.00
N ALA A 226 5.29 -2.63 -2.96
CA ALA A 226 5.35 -1.79 -1.77
C ALA A 226 4.63 -2.44 -0.59
N LEU A 227 3.41 -2.95 -0.78
CA LEU A 227 2.66 -3.65 0.26
C LEU A 227 3.41 -4.90 0.77
N GLN A 228 4.17 -5.59 -0.07
CA GLN A 228 4.99 -6.71 0.35
C GLN A 228 6.11 -6.25 1.30
N ILE A 229 6.83 -5.18 0.96
CA ILE A 229 7.87 -4.60 1.82
C ILE A 229 7.27 -4.13 3.14
N LEU A 230 6.17 -3.34 3.09
CA LEU A 230 5.53 -2.79 4.28
C LEU A 230 5.09 -3.87 5.27
N ARG A 231 4.61 -5.02 4.79
CA ARG A 231 4.21 -6.16 5.63
C ARG A 231 5.39 -6.84 6.35
N THR A 232 6.62 -6.58 5.93
CA THR A 232 7.83 -7.11 6.58
C THR A 232 8.41 -6.18 7.62
N ILE A 233 7.88 -4.96 7.75
CA ILE A 233 8.33 -4.02 8.76
C ILE A 233 7.96 -4.56 10.13
N GLU A 234 8.96 -4.72 10.98
CA GLU A 234 8.82 -5.09 12.37
C GLU A 234 9.52 -4.05 13.21
N PHE A 235 8.87 -3.57 14.24
CA PHE A 235 9.55 -2.77 15.22
C PHE A 235 10.41 -3.67 16.11
N VAL A 236 11.62 -3.22 16.38
CA VAL A 236 12.63 -3.90 17.20
C VAL A 236 12.80 -3.10 18.48
N ASP A 237 13.27 -3.75 19.54
CA ASP A 237 13.61 -3.05 20.78
C ASP A 237 14.84 -2.16 20.57
N ASP A 238 14.83 -1.00 21.22
CA ASP A 238 15.96 -0.10 21.19
C ASP A 238 17.15 -0.75 21.90
N VAL A 239 18.37 -0.51 21.40
CA VAL A 239 19.57 -0.92 22.15
C VAL A 239 19.68 0.03 23.35
N PRO A 240 19.80 -0.47 24.59
CA PRO A 240 20.06 0.42 25.71
C PRO A 240 21.36 1.19 25.44
N SER A 241 21.27 2.52 25.43
CA SER A 241 22.42 3.40 25.25
C SER A 241 23.44 3.10 26.36
N SER A 242 24.67 2.76 25.99
CA SER A 242 25.75 2.44 26.95
C SER A 242 26.20 3.63 27.81
N ASP A 243 25.62 4.81 27.60
CA ASP A 243 26.03 6.07 28.23
C ASP A 243 25.51 6.25 29.66
N GLY A 244 24.77 5.27 30.20
CA GLY A 244 24.24 5.29 31.58
C GLY A 244 25.09 4.57 32.63
N ALA A 245 26.23 3.97 32.27
CA ALA A 245 27.02 3.13 33.18
C ALA A 245 28.15 3.84 33.96
N ALA A 246 28.21 5.18 33.95
CA ALA A 246 29.27 5.92 34.63
C ALA A 246 28.74 7.14 35.39
N SER A 247 28.01 6.90 36.48
CA SER A 247 28.09 7.75 37.68
C SER A 247 27.34 7.09 38.84
N SER A 248 28.09 6.38 39.68
CA SER A 248 27.74 6.20 41.09
C SER A 248 28.98 6.58 41.89
N PRO A 249 28.87 7.50 42.86
CA PRO A 249 29.91 7.73 43.86
C PRO A 249 30.02 6.55 44.83
#